data_AF-A0A971VBG9-F1
#
_entry.id   AF-A0A971VBG9-F1
#
_cell.length_a   1.000
_cell.length_b   1.000
_cell.length_c   1.000
_cell.angle_alpha   90.00
_cell.angle_beta   90.00
_cell.angle_gamma   90.00
#
_symmetry.space_group_name_H-M   'P 1'
#
loop_
_entity.id
_entity.type
_entity.pdbx_description
1 polymer ?
#
loop_
_entity_poly.entity_id
_entity_poly.type
_entity_poly.pdbx_seq_one_letter_code
_entity_poly.pdbx_strand_id
1 'polypeptide(L)'
;MRGGWVKKYELTPIKVLFILSMLSFSLFDFTDISIAMEPAFSKSENNQSYIPVSQNPDQDTYQNPEQESDPEPEPESEEPVKEVVKPVLQGSVHSIGNISSTVLPGNIIVEGYKQNSSSENIPDKNEETENTDENENTEDTQSTDDAEDEDNATDAQKEQDDSDEIDIDAWQKELNNIYRPGEDKVVYLTFDDGPAPNITPKILDILAEEEVKATFFVLGSNAEQYPGLIKRIYEEGHGIGNHSYSHVFRRIYKKTENYLNELDRTKKVLQSILGDDKPFILTRFPGGSFGKKRAPFRKAVNKAGYLYVDWNCINGDAEEVKPQPPAKLVKRFKDTIGSKSSVVVLMHDAPGKTTTVEALPEIIRYLKSKNYRFELLPFSR
;
A
#
# COMPACT_ATOMS: atom_id res chain seq x y z
N MET A 1 -65.77 -37.11 23.85
CA MET A 1 -64.78 -37.85 24.67
C MET A 1 -63.73 -38.45 23.75
N ARG A 2 -62.43 -38.37 24.12
CA ARG A 2 -61.26 -39.19 23.74
C ARG A 2 -61.03 -39.67 22.28
N GLY A 3 -59.79 -39.44 21.80
CA GLY A 3 -59.11 -40.22 20.74
C GLY A 3 -58.97 -39.49 19.39
N GLY A 4 -57.80 -39.16 18.85
CA GLY A 4 -56.43 -39.29 19.37
C GLY A 4 -55.52 -40.19 18.52
N TRP A 5 -54.99 -39.66 17.41
CA TRP A 5 -53.85 -40.25 16.67
C TRP A 5 -52.91 -39.15 16.19
N VAL A 6 -51.65 -39.19 16.63
CA VAL A 6 -50.60 -38.23 16.28
C VAL A 6 -49.56 -38.95 15.42
N LYS A 7 -49.21 -38.38 14.26
CA LYS A 7 -48.05 -38.84 13.48
C LYS A 7 -46.76 -38.41 14.17
N LYS A 8 -45.86 -39.37 14.42
CA LYS A 8 -44.48 -39.08 14.84
C LYS A 8 -43.74 -38.34 13.71
N TYR A 9 -43.09 -37.25 14.07
CA TYR A 9 -41.88 -36.78 13.38
C TYR A 9 -40.72 -36.94 14.36
N GLU A 10 -39.65 -37.60 13.93
CA GLU A 10 -38.44 -37.74 14.74
C GLU A 10 -37.53 -36.53 14.50
N LEU A 11 -37.26 -35.77 15.57
CA LEU A 11 -36.30 -34.68 15.57
C LEU A 11 -35.15 -35.05 16.53
N THR A 12 -33.95 -35.16 15.99
CA THR A 12 -32.72 -35.39 16.76
C THR A 12 -32.21 -34.07 17.36
N PRO A 13 -32.05 -33.94 18.69
CA PRO A 13 -31.51 -32.74 19.29
C PRO A 13 -29.97 -32.72 19.27
N ILE A 14 -29.38 -31.80 18.49
CA ILE A 14 -27.96 -31.44 18.64
C ILE A 14 -27.80 -30.63 19.93
N LYS A 15 -26.93 -31.09 20.83
CA LYS A 15 -26.60 -30.38 22.07
C LYS A 15 -25.65 -29.21 21.76
N VAL A 16 -26.08 -27.98 22.02
CA VAL A 16 -25.19 -26.81 22.17
C VAL A 16 -24.99 -26.58 23.66
N LEU A 17 -23.74 -26.66 24.13
CA LEU A 17 -23.39 -26.48 25.53
C LEU A 17 -22.95 -25.02 25.77
N PHE A 18 -23.74 -24.27 26.53
CA PHE A 18 -23.31 -22.99 27.10
C PHE A 18 -22.35 -23.25 28.27
N ILE A 19 -21.21 -22.56 28.30
CA ILE A 19 -20.41 -22.39 29.51
C ILE A 19 -20.12 -20.89 29.68
N LEU A 20 -20.73 -20.29 30.71
CA LEU A 20 -20.25 -19.05 31.30
C LEU A 20 -19.11 -19.38 32.27
N SER A 21 -18.07 -18.55 32.29
CA SER A 21 -17.28 -18.34 33.51
C SER A 21 -16.95 -16.85 33.65
N MET A 22 -17.70 -16.16 34.51
CA MET A 22 -17.16 -14.98 35.16
C MET A 22 -16.20 -15.43 36.25
N LEU A 23 -15.05 -14.78 36.36
CA LEU A 23 -14.31 -14.70 37.62
C LEU A 23 -13.64 -13.33 37.73
N SER A 24 -13.95 -12.66 38.82
CA SER A 24 -13.50 -11.33 39.19
C SER A 24 -12.06 -11.35 39.72
N PHE A 25 -11.26 -10.34 39.35
CA PHE A 25 -10.06 -9.96 40.10
C PHE A 25 -10.22 -8.53 40.62
N SER A 26 -10.28 -8.40 41.94
CA SER A 26 -10.11 -7.13 42.65
C SER A 26 -8.63 -6.84 42.83
N LEU A 27 -8.21 -5.59 42.65
CA LEU A 27 -6.87 -5.15 43.02
C LEU A 27 -6.71 -5.22 44.55
N PHE A 28 -5.50 -5.59 44.98
CA PHE A 28 -4.95 -5.22 46.28
C PHE A 28 -3.55 -4.66 46.05
N ASP A 29 -3.38 -3.37 46.31
CA ASP A 29 -2.06 -2.76 46.45
C ASP A 29 -1.42 -3.23 47.75
N PHE A 30 -0.10 -3.47 47.72
CA PHE A 30 0.73 -3.43 48.92
C PHE A 30 2.07 -2.77 48.62
N THR A 31 2.47 -1.88 49.54
CA THR A 31 3.59 -0.95 49.42
C THR A 31 4.94 -1.56 49.82
N ASP A 32 6.00 -0.82 49.50
CA ASP A 32 7.41 -1.05 49.82
C ASP A 32 7.71 -1.69 51.18
N ILE A 33 8.62 -2.68 51.17
CA ILE A 33 9.58 -2.91 52.26
C ILE A 33 10.96 -3.16 51.65
N SER A 34 11.92 -2.28 51.95
CA SER A 34 13.34 -2.48 51.68
C SER A 34 14.01 -3.15 52.88
N ILE A 35 14.69 -4.29 52.69
CA ILE A 35 15.77 -4.75 53.57
C ILE A 35 16.89 -5.31 52.70
N ALA A 36 18.11 -4.80 52.90
CA ALA A 36 19.32 -5.31 52.29
C ALA A 36 20.08 -6.24 53.26
N MET A 37 20.71 -7.29 52.73
CA MET A 37 21.99 -7.80 53.27
C MET A 37 22.69 -8.70 52.24
N GLU A 38 24.01 -8.81 52.37
CA GLU A 38 24.94 -9.09 51.27
C GLU A 38 25.61 -10.52 51.41
N PRO A 39 26.70 -10.90 50.72
CA PRO A 39 26.70 -12.12 49.91
C PRO A 39 27.52 -13.30 50.47
N ALA A 40 27.35 -14.48 49.88
CA ALA A 40 28.21 -15.66 50.09
C ALA A 40 29.12 -15.93 48.88
N PHE A 41 30.40 -16.20 49.16
CA PHE A 41 31.51 -16.37 48.20
C PHE A 41 31.88 -17.87 48.02
N SER A 42 32.87 -18.14 47.14
CA SER A 42 33.63 -19.43 46.96
C SER A 42 33.03 -20.41 45.92
N LYS A 43 33.64 -20.64 44.73
CA LYS A 43 34.85 -21.47 44.41
C LYS A 43 34.65 -22.98 44.70
N SER A 44 35.07 -23.96 43.89
CA SER A 44 35.94 -23.97 42.68
C SER A 44 35.97 -25.34 41.95
N GLU A 45 36.32 -25.32 40.65
CA GLU A 45 37.19 -26.27 39.88
C GLU A 45 36.92 -27.79 39.74
N ASN A 46 37.07 -28.27 38.49
CA ASN A 46 37.69 -29.54 37.99
C ASN A 46 37.17 -30.92 38.52
N ASN A 47 37.25 -32.07 37.83
CA ASN A 47 38.05 -32.49 36.67
C ASN A 47 37.46 -33.74 35.94
N GLN A 48 37.91 -33.98 34.70
CA GLN A 48 38.12 -35.28 33.99
C GLN A 48 37.30 -36.57 34.26
N SER A 49 36.57 -37.00 33.21
CA SER A 49 36.61 -38.32 32.52
C SER A 49 36.90 -39.65 33.24
N TYR A 50 36.10 -40.70 32.96
CA TYR A 50 36.60 -42.05 32.58
C TYR A 50 35.52 -42.89 31.85
N ILE A 51 35.95 -43.75 30.91
CA ILE A 51 35.18 -44.85 30.26
C ILE A 51 36.05 -46.13 30.35
N PRO A 52 35.45 -47.32 30.52
CA PRO A 52 35.79 -48.47 29.65
C PRO A 52 34.51 -49.24 29.18
N VAL A 53 34.27 -49.48 27.88
CA VAL A 53 34.86 -50.49 26.94
C VAL A 53 34.19 -51.89 27.02
N SER A 54 34.11 -52.60 25.87
CA SER A 54 33.75 -54.04 25.63
C SER A 54 32.31 -54.27 25.09
N GLN A 55 32.01 -54.84 23.89
CA GLN A 55 32.78 -55.49 22.81
C GLN A 55 32.22 -55.23 21.37
N ASN A 56 33.04 -55.57 20.37
CA ASN A 56 32.83 -55.61 18.90
C ASN A 56 32.41 -57.05 18.45
N PRO A 57 32.33 -57.48 17.17
CA PRO A 57 32.41 -56.76 15.87
C PRO A 57 31.34 -57.14 14.80
N ASP A 58 31.36 -56.42 13.66
CA ASP A 58 31.30 -56.89 12.25
C ASP A 58 31.03 -55.65 11.38
N GLN A 59 32.04 -54.98 10.79
CA GLN A 59 32.77 -55.32 9.56
C GLN A 59 31.86 -55.48 8.33
N ASP A 60 31.71 -54.41 7.54
CA ASP A 60 32.27 -54.43 6.19
C ASP A 60 32.57 -53.03 5.65
N THR A 61 33.54 -52.94 4.75
CA THR A 61 34.24 -51.70 4.35
C THR A 61 33.93 -51.27 2.92
N TYR A 62 33.95 -49.96 2.62
CA TYR A 62 34.42 -49.45 1.32
C TYR A 62 35.05 -48.05 1.45
N GLN A 63 36.13 -47.82 0.71
CA GLN A 63 36.96 -46.62 0.74
C GLN A 63 36.63 -45.60 -0.37
N ASN A 64 37.29 -44.45 -0.28
CA ASN A 64 37.31 -43.29 -1.19
C ASN A 64 38.79 -43.02 -1.55
N PRO A 65 39.15 -42.06 -2.43
CA PRO A 65 38.95 -41.95 -3.89
C PRO A 65 40.27 -41.96 -4.71
N GLU A 66 40.19 -42.10 -6.04
CA GLU A 66 41.19 -41.66 -7.04
C GLU A 66 40.40 -40.98 -8.20
N GLN A 67 40.69 -39.79 -8.75
CA GLN A 67 41.91 -39.16 -9.30
C GLN A 67 42.40 -39.75 -10.63
N GLU A 68 41.79 -39.33 -11.75
CA GLU A 68 42.41 -39.27 -13.08
C GLU A 68 42.08 -37.93 -13.76
N SER A 69 42.94 -37.47 -14.67
CA SER A 69 42.98 -36.09 -15.16
C SER A 69 43.19 -35.97 -16.68
N ASP A 70 42.34 -35.16 -17.33
CA ASP A 70 42.60 -34.40 -18.58
C ASP A 70 42.91 -35.16 -19.90
N PRO A 71 42.50 -34.62 -21.08
CA PRO A 71 43.11 -33.42 -21.67
C PRO A 71 42.18 -32.33 -22.20
N GLU A 72 42.76 -31.12 -22.31
CA GLU A 72 42.23 -29.94 -23.00
C GLU A 72 42.01 -30.16 -24.52
N PRO A 73 41.11 -29.38 -25.16
CA PRO A 73 41.14 -29.10 -26.60
C PRO A 73 41.91 -27.80 -26.92
N GLU A 74 42.95 -27.91 -27.76
CA GLU A 74 43.66 -26.75 -28.36
C GLU A 74 42.84 -26.09 -29.51
N PRO A 75 43.19 -24.85 -29.93
CA PRO A 75 42.30 -23.99 -30.74
C PRO A 75 42.48 -24.11 -32.27
N GLU A 76 41.38 -24.09 -33.02
CA GLU A 76 41.39 -24.01 -34.49
C GLU A 76 41.03 -22.61 -35.03
N SER A 77 42.06 -21.96 -35.59
CA SER A 77 42.10 -21.02 -36.73
C SER A 77 40.89 -20.13 -37.09
N GLU A 78 41.15 -18.81 -37.13
CA GLU A 78 40.35 -17.81 -37.85
C GLU A 78 40.55 -17.89 -39.38
N GLU A 79 39.48 -17.77 -40.17
CA GLU A 79 39.51 -17.28 -41.57
C GLU A 79 38.19 -16.53 -41.93
N PRO A 80 38.15 -15.64 -42.95
CA PRO A 80 37.46 -14.36 -42.80
C PRO A 80 36.04 -14.21 -43.39
N VAL A 81 35.29 -13.33 -42.72
CA VAL A 81 34.27 -12.36 -43.18
C VAL A 81 33.52 -12.64 -44.49
N LYS A 82 32.18 -12.74 -44.39
CA LYS A 82 31.25 -12.31 -45.45
C LYS A 82 30.24 -11.29 -44.93
N GLU A 83 30.38 -10.08 -45.44
CA GLU A 83 29.55 -8.91 -45.15
C GLU A 83 28.17 -9.07 -45.81
N VAL A 84 27.09 -9.01 -45.03
CA VAL A 84 25.70 -9.08 -45.55
C VAL A 84 25.09 -7.68 -45.50
N VAL A 85 25.23 -6.96 -46.62
CA VAL A 85 24.59 -5.65 -46.85
C VAL A 85 23.06 -5.80 -46.83
N LYS A 86 22.38 -4.98 -46.04
CA LYS A 86 20.92 -4.75 -46.15
C LYS A 86 20.66 -3.32 -46.66
N PRO A 87 19.65 -3.11 -47.52
CA PRO A 87 19.59 -1.92 -48.36
C PRO A 87 19.11 -0.65 -47.64
N VAL A 88 19.71 0.47 -48.03
CA VAL A 88 19.22 1.82 -47.75
C VAL A 88 17.99 2.11 -48.61
N LEU A 89 16.95 2.69 -48.00
CA LEU A 89 15.86 3.36 -48.73
C LEU A 89 15.96 4.88 -48.51
N GLN A 90 15.76 5.64 -49.58
CA GLN A 90 16.04 7.08 -49.64
C GLN A 90 14.92 7.80 -50.41
N GLY A 91 14.52 8.98 -49.92
CA GLY A 91 13.46 9.83 -50.50
C GLY A 91 12.13 9.73 -49.74
N SER A 92 11.41 10.81 -49.44
CA SER A 92 11.57 12.21 -49.91
C SER A 92 11.19 13.25 -48.86
N VAL A 93 11.77 14.44 -49.02
CA VAL A 93 11.58 15.64 -48.18
C VAL A 93 10.32 16.39 -48.61
N HIS A 94 9.62 17.05 -47.67
CA HIS A 94 8.90 18.31 -47.91
C HIS A 94 9.17 19.26 -46.72
N SER A 95 9.27 20.56 -47.00
CA SER A 95 9.78 21.57 -46.06
C SER A 95 8.78 22.72 -45.88
N ILE A 96 8.52 23.09 -44.63
CA ILE A 96 8.16 24.42 -44.10
C ILE A 96 8.10 24.29 -42.56
N GLY A 97 8.59 25.20 -41.72
CA GLY A 97 9.36 26.43 -41.95
C GLY A 97 10.05 26.91 -40.64
N ASN A 98 10.94 27.89 -40.74
CA ASN A 98 11.80 28.34 -39.63
C ASN A 98 11.06 29.09 -38.50
N ILE A 99 11.53 28.93 -37.26
CA ILE A 99 11.83 30.07 -36.37
C ILE A 99 13.13 29.80 -35.59
N SER A 100 13.86 30.87 -35.26
CA SER A 100 15.19 30.84 -34.65
C SER A 100 15.23 31.71 -33.40
N SER A 101 15.76 31.20 -32.28
CA SER A 101 16.44 32.04 -31.29
C SER A 101 17.49 31.26 -30.49
N THR A 102 18.69 31.81 -30.42
CA THR A 102 19.79 31.40 -29.55
C THR A 102 19.59 31.91 -28.13
N VAL A 103 19.92 31.09 -27.12
CA VAL A 103 20.21 31.55 -25.74
C VAL A 103 21.51 30.89 -25.26
N LEU A 104 22.31 31.66 -24.52
CA LEU A 104 23.68 31.34 -24.06
C LEU A 104 23.68 30.50 -22.77
N PRO A 105 24.78 29.77 -22.46
CA PRO A 105 24.93 29.07 -21.19
C PRO A 105 25.24 30.03 -20.04
N GLY A 106 24.49 29.93 -18.94
CA GLY A 106 24.70 30.72 -17.71
C GLY A 106 24.89 29.82 -16.50
N ASN A 107 26.08 29.87 -15.89
CA ASN A 107 26.35 29.26 -14.58
C ASN A 107 25.53 30.00 -13.50
N ILE A 108 24.92 29.26 -12.58
CA ILE A 108 24.44 29.80 -11.30
C ILE A 108 25.12 29.05 -10.16
N ILE A 109 25.69 29.83 -9.25
CA ILE A 109 26.44 29.37 -8.07
C ILE A 109 25.46 28.90 -6.99
N VAL A 110 25.80 27.81 -6.30
CA VAL A 110 25.10 27.35 -5.10
C VAL A 110 25.72 28.03 -3.87
N GLU A 111 25.01 28.99 -3.28
CA GLU A 111 25.28 29.43 -1.91
C GLU A 111 24.28 28.76 -0.95
N GLY A 112 24.80 28.07 0.06
CA GLY A 112 23.99 27.45 1.11
C GLY A 112 23.92 28.32 2.36
N TYR A 113 22.82 28.25 3.08
CA TYR A 113 22.73 28.79 4.45
C TYR A 113 22.46 27.69 5.48
N LYS A 114 23.26 27.72 6.55
CA LYS A 114 23.18 26.80 7.69
C LYS A 114 22.05 27.20 8.65
N GLN A 115 21.64 26.22 9.45
CA GLN A 115 20.79 26.41 10.63
C GLN A 115 21.41 27.43 11.62
N ASN A 116 20.55 28.02 12.45
CA ASN A 116 20.91 28.19 13.86
C ASN A 116 19.69 28.10 14.78
N SER A 117 19.92 27.64 16.01
CA SER A 117 18.92 27.44 17.05
C SER A 117 19.20 28.35 18.25
N SER A 118 18.17 28.93 18.87
CA SER A 118 18.18 29.24 20.31
C SER A 118 16.79 29.63 20.84
N SER A 119 16.57 29.29 22.11
CA SER A 119 15.37 29.50 22.94
C SER A 119 15.20 30.93 23.48
N GLU A 120 13.97 31.30 23.89
CA GLU A 120 13.72 31.98 25.18
C GLU A 120 12.24 31.92 25.63
N ASN A 121 11.93 32.36 26.85
CA ASN A 121 10.77 31.95 27.66
C ASN A 121 9.71 33.07 27.94
N ILE A 122 8.42 32.68 27.98
CA ILE A 122 7.38 32.92 29.05
C ILE A 122 7.38 34.32 29.75
N PRO A 123 6.25 35.08 29.79
CA PRO A 123 5.24 34.78 30.82
C PRO A 123 3.73 34.92 30.52
N ASP A 124 3.01 34.40 31.50
CA ASP A 124 1.60 34.00 31.61
C ASP A 124 0.67 35.11 32.14
N LYS A 125 -0.66 34.98 31.92
CA LYS A 125 -1.77 35.45 32.80
C LYS A 125 -3.18 35.27 32.18
N ASN A 126 -4.00 34.46 32.86
CA ASN A 126 -5.39 34.65 33.36
C ASN A 126 -6.24 35.83 32.81
N GLU A 127 -7.58 35.78 32.71
CA GLU A 127 -8.58 34.99 33.47
C GLU A 127 -9.96 34.90 32.74
N GLU A 128 -10.95 34.28 33.40
CA GLU A 128 -12.34 33.97 32.95
C GLU A 128 -13.24 35.24 32.78
N THR A 129 -14.46 35.26 32.22
CA THR A 129 -15.72 34.55 32.63
C THR A 129 -16.86 34.55 31.57
N GLU A 130 -17.99 33.90 31.91
CA GLU A 130 -19.12 33.46 31.07
C GLU A 130 -20.31 34.45 30.91
N ASN A 131 -21.41 33.94 30.30
CA ASN A 131 -22.82 34.39 30.28
C ASN A 131 -23.27 35.32 29.14
N THR A 132 -24.49 35.28 28.57
CA THR A 132 -25.51 34.25 28.19
C THR A 132 -26.79 35.04 27.84
N ASP A 133 -27.31 34.83 26.63
CA ASP A 133 -28.72 34.73 26.23
C ASP A 133 -29.84 35.78 26.51
N GLU A 134 -30.81 35.70 25.59
CA GLU A 134 -32.20 36.25 25.55
C GLU A 134 -32.38 37.79 25.39
N ASN A 135 -33.12 38.37 24.42
CA ASN A 135 -34.23 38.03 23.48
C ASN A 135 -35.56 38.69 23.88
N GLU A 136 -36.09 39.61 23.06
CA GLU A 136 -37.50 40.05 23.09
C GLU A 136 -37.96 40.65 21.74
N ASN A 137 -39.27 40.85 21.58
CA ASN A 137 -40.02 40.62 20.32
C ASN A 137 -40.99 41.77 19.94
N THR A 138 -41.86 41.54 18.93
CA THR A 138 -43.05 42.28 18.42
C THR A 138 -42.80 43.36 17.34
N GLU A 139 -43.67 43.66 16.37
CA GLU A 139 -44.77 43.03 15.58
C GLU A 139 -45.65 44.21 15.05
N ASP A 140 -45.97 44.31 13.75
CA ASP A 140 -47.26 44.86 13.24
C ASP A 140 -47.51 44.60 11.73
N THR A 141 -48.64 45.09 11.19
CA THR A 141 -49.45 44.57 10.05
C THR A 141 -49.94 45.70 9.10
N GLN A 142 -50.69 45.54 7.97
CA GLN A 142 -51.32 44.41 7.25
C GLN A 142 -51.64 44.78 5.77
N SER A 143 -51.79 43.78 4.87
CA SER A 143 -52.71 43.66 3.68
C SER A 143 -52.98 44.81 2.66
N THR A 144 -52.95 44.52 1.34
CA THR A 144 -54.11 44.46 0.38
C THR A 144 -53.75 44.15 -1.11
N ASP A 145 -54.52 43.23 -1.70
CA ASP A 145 -55.22 43.15 -3.02
C ASP A 145 -54.59 43.39 -4.44
N ASP A 146 -54.96 42.43 -5.33
CA ASP A 146 -55.38 42.48 -6.76
C ASP A 146 -54.46 42.65 -8.03
N ALA A 147 -54.48 41.55 -8.83
CA ALA A 147 -54.76 41.41 -10.29
C ALA A 147 -53.77 41.77 -11.44
N GLU A 148 -53.55 40.75 -12.31
CA GLU A 148 -53.41 40.72 -13.81
C GLU A 148 -52.36 41.67 -14.49
N ASP A 149 -51.40 41.22 -15.31
CA ASP A 149 -51.61 40.55 -16.62
C ASP A 149 -50.33 39.96 -17.32
N GLU A 150 -50.57 39.14 -18.34
CA GLU A 150 -49.77 38.76 -19.55
C GLU A 150 -48.28 38.29 -19.55
N ASP A 151 -48.09 37.06 -20.06
CA ASP A 151 -47.14 36.60 -21.08
C ASP A 151 -45.68 37.12 -21.15
N ASN A 152 -44.74 36.21 -20.83
CA ASN A 152 -43.76 35.79 -21.85
C ASN A 152 -43.15 34.40 -21.58
N ALA A 153 -43.44 33.45 -22.47
CA ALA A 153 -42.70 32.19 -22.54
C ALA A 153 -41.35 32.45 -23.22
N THR A 154 -40.27 32.53 -22.43
CA THR A 154 -38.91 32.47 -22.98
C THR A 154 -38.34 31.06 -22.82
N ASP A 155 -38.08 30.44 -23.96
CA ASP A 155 -37.43 29.15 -24.11
C ASP A 155 -36.00 29.24 -23.57
N ALA A 156 -35.84 28.96 -22.27
CA ALA A 156 -34.55 28.77 -21.64
C ALA A 156 -33.98 27.43 -22.10
N GLN A 157 -33.44 27.42 -23.34
CA GLN A 157 -32.60 26.35 -23.83
C GLN A 157 -31.53 26.06 -22.79
N LYS A 158 -31.57 24.86 -22.22
CA LYS A 158 -30.46 24.35 -21.43
C LYS A 158 -29.29 24.21 -22.40
N GLU A 159 -28.32 25.10 -22.30
CA GLU A 159 -26.99 24.84 -22.81
C GLU A 159 -26.49 23.57 -22.13
N GLN A 160 -26.55 22.48 -22.89
CA GLN A 160 -26.04 21.19 -22.48
C GLN A 160 -24.53 21.28 -22.62
N ASP A 161 -23.85 21.55 -21.51
CA ASP A 161 -22.40 21.62 -21.41
C ASP A 161 -21.82 20.21 -21.65
N ASP A 162 -21.63 19.89 -22.93
CA ASP A 162 -21.19 18.59 -23.47
C ASP A 162 -19.68 18.37 -23.23
N SER A 163 -19.22 18.76 -22.04
CA SER A 163 -17.98 18.26 -21.48
C SER A 163 -18.19 16.81 -21.06
N ASP A 164 -17.24 15.92 -21.39
CA ASP A 164 -17.26 14.52 -20.96
C ASP A 164 -17.18 14.43 -19.43
N GLU A 165 -18.32 14.55 -18.73
CA GLU A 165 -18.36 14.49 -17.26
C GLU A 165 -17.88 13.11 -16.81
N ILE A 166 -16.73 13.09 -16.13
CA ILE A 166 -16.10 11.85 -15.67
C ILE A 166 -17.05 11.16 -14.68
N ASP A 167 -17.67 10.06 -15.11
CA ASP A 167 -18.52 9.23 -14.25
C ASP A 167 -17.65 8.40 -13.28
N ILE A 168 -17.26 9.06 -12.19
CA ILE A 168 -16.50 8.47 -11.08
C ILE A 168 -17.25 7.30 -10.44
N ASP A 169 -18.58 7.30 -10.44
CA ASP A 169 -19.34 6.19 -9.86
C ASP A 169 -19.36 4.97 -10.79
N ALA A 170 -19.36 5.15 -12.13
CA ALA A 170 -19.09 4.08 -13.09
C ALA A 170 -17.65 3.56 -12.99
N TRP A 171 -16.64 4.44 -12.94
CA TRP A 171 -15.23 4.01 -12.80
C TRP A 171 -14.95 3.35 -11.44
N GLN A 172 -15.57 3.81 -10.35
CA GLN A 172 -15.47 3.13 -9.05
C GLN A 172 -16.18 1.77 -9.08
N LYS A 173 -17.30 1.65 -9.81
CA LYS A 173 -17.98 0.37 -10.03
C LYS A 173 -17.15 -0.58 -10.89
N GLU A 174 -16.45 -0.08 -11.90
CA GLU A 174 -15.47 -0.83 -12.70
C GLU A 174 -14.30 -1.31 -11.83
N LEU A 175 -13.66 -0.41 -11.09
CA LEU A 175 -12.58 -0.72 -10.15
C LEU A 175 -13.03 -1.74 -9.09
N ASN A 176 -14.28 -1.67 -8.61
CA ASN A 176 -14.83 -2.66 -7.69
C ASN A 176 -15.05 -4.06 -8.33
N ASN A 177 -15.10 -4.17 -9.67
CA ASN A 177 -15.22 -5.47 -10.33
C ASN A 177 -13.96 -6.32 -10.21
N ILE A 178 -12.78 -5.74 -9.94
CA ILE A 178 -11.53 -6.50 -9.73
C ILE A 178 -11.61 -7.47 -8.55
N TYR A 179 -12.58 -7.31 -7.64
CA TYR A 179 -12.78 -8.22 -6.51
C TYR A 179 -13.71 -9.41 -6.82
N ARG A 180 -14.34 -9.42 -7.99
CA ARG A 180 -15.24 -10.51 -8.40
C ARG A 180 -14.42 -11.72 -8.84
N PRO A 181 -14.79 -12.95 -8.44
CA PRO A 181 -14.18 -14.15 -9.00
C PRO A 181 -14.44 -14.24 -10.51
N GLY A 182 -13.37 -14.35 -11.29
CA GLY A 182 -13.42 -14.72 -12.71
C GLY A 182 -13.02 -16.19 -12.92
N GLU A 183 -13.15 -16.66 -14.16
CA GLU A 183 -12.58 -17.94 -14.61
C GLU A 183 -11.04 -17.84 -14.69
N ASP A 184 -10.54 -16.74 -15.24
CA ASP A 184 -9.13 -16.36 -15.20
C ASP A 184 -8.69 -16.03 -13.76
N LYS A 185 -7.43 -16.38 -13.45
CA LYS A 185 -6.78 -15.96 -12.21
C LYS A 185 -5.96 -14.70 -12.45
N VAL A 186 -6.26 -13.64 -11.71
CA VAL A 186 -5.60 -12.33 -11.82
C VAL A 186 -5.08 -11.91 -10.45
N VAL A 187 -3.85 -11.37 -10.44
CA VAL A 187 -3.23 -10.80 -9.24
C VAL A 187 -2.70 -9.39 -9.49
N TYR A 188 -3.05 -8.49 -8.59
CA TYR A 188 -2.55 -7.14 -8.50
C TYR A 188 -1.60 -7.07 -7.31
N LEU A 189 -0.30 -7.04 -7.56
CA LEU A 189 0.69 -6.78 -6.51
C LEU A 189 0.65 -5.29 -6.17
N THR A 190 0.54 -4.96 -4.89
CA THR A 190 0.50 -3.57 -4.43
C THR A 190 1.40 -3.32 -3.24
N PHE A 191 2.04 -2.15 -3.23
CA PHE A 191 2.97 -1.71 -2.18
C PHE A 191 2.56 -0.34 -1.65
N ASP A 192 2.36 -0.22 -0.34
CA ASP A 192 1.99 1.03 0.33
C ASP A 192 3.21 1.67 1.06
N ASP A 193 3.06 2.95 1.39
CA ASP A 193 3.97 3.81 2.18
C ASP A 193 5.29 4.26 1.51
N GLY A 194 5.61 3.78 0.30
CA GLY A 194 6.79 4.20 -0.46
C GLY A 194 6.75 5.62 -1.05
N PRO A 195 7.78 5.99 -1.85
CA PRO A 195 9.01 5.24 -2.06
C PRO A 195 10.00 5.41 -0.89
N ALA A 196 10.69 4.35 -0.49
CA ALA A 196 11.79 4.38 0.47
C ALA A 196 13.13 3.97 -0.19
N PRO A 197 14.20 4.77 -0.07
CA PRO A 197 15.41 4.64 -0.89
C PRO A 197 16.20 3.34 -0.69
N ASN A 198 15.99 2.61 0.40
CA ASN A 198 16.68 1.35 0.71
C ASN A 198 15.84 0.09 0.43
N ILE A 199 14.57 0.26 0.04
CA ILE A 199 13.57 -0.82 -0.09
C ILE A 199 12.93 -0.81 -1.48
N THR A 200 12.35 0.32 -1.92
CA THR A 200 11.70 0.43 -3.23
C THR A 200 12.60 0.02 -4.40
N PRO A 201 13.90 0.42 -4.47
CA PRO A 201 14.79 -0.05 -5.54
C PRO A 201 14.88 -1.57 -5.61
N LYS A 202 15.02 -2.25 -4.47
CA LYS A 202 15.16 -3.72 -4.42
C LYS A 202 13.87 -4.43 -4.81
N ILE A 203 12.72 -3.84 -4.50
CA ILE A 203 11.42 -4.37 -4.94
C ILE A 203 11.29 -4.21 -6.46
N LEU A 204 11.67 -3.07 -7.02
CA LEU A 204 11.70 -2.86 -8.47
C LEU A 204 12.67 -3.83 -9.17
N ASP A 205 13.87 -4.03 -8.62
CA ASP A 205 14.85 -5.01 -9.12
C ASP A 205 14.25 -6.42 -9.17
N ILE A 206 13.60 -6.89 -8.08
CA ILE A 206 12.94 -8.21 -8.02
C ILE A 206 11.76 -8.29 -9.00
N LEU A 207 10.96 -7.23 -9.15
CA LEU A 207 9.84 -7.23 -10.09
C LEU A 207 10.33 -7.29 -11.55
N ALA A 208 11.48 -6.67 -11.85
CA ALA A 208 12.14 -6.77 -13.14
C ALA A 208 12.75 -8.16 -13.40
N GLU A 209 13.47 -8.73 -12.43
CA GLU A 209 14.02 -10.10 -12.48
C GLU A 209 12.92 -11.16 -12.67
N GLU A 210 11.75 -10.94 -12.07
CA GLU A 210 10.59 -11.83 -12.20
C GLU A 210 9.64 -11.42 -13.35
N GLU A 211 9.99 -10.42 -14.19
CA GLU A 211 9.20 -9.98 -15.35
C GLU A 211 7.72 -9.62 -15.04
N VAL A 212 7.43 -9.07 -13.86
CA VAL A 212 6.08 -8.72 -13.42
C VAL A 212 5.94 -7.23 -13.09
N LYS A 213 4.70 -6.72 -13.16
CA LYS A 213 4.37 -5.34 -12.78
C LYS A 213 3.51 -5.31 -11.50
N ALA A 214 3.48 -4.13 -10.88
CA ALA A 214 2.86 -3.88 -9.57
C ALA A 214 2.38 -2.43 -9.50
N THR A 215 1.52 -2.10 -8.53
CA THR A 215 1.05 -0.73 -8.28
C THR A 215 1.57 -0.21 -6.92
N PHE A 216 2.22 0.95 -6.91
CA PHE A 216 2.79 1.57 -5.71
C PHE A 216 1.88 2.70 -5.23
N PHE A 217 1.36 2.59 -4.01
CA PHE A 217 0.58 3.61 -3.32
C PHE A 217 1.52 4.49 -2.50
N VAL A 218 1.96 5.59 -3.12
CA VAL A 218 3.04 6.42 -2.59
C VAL A 218 2.54 7.54 -1.69
N LEU A 219 3.35 7.87 -0.68
CA LEU A 219 3.18 9.06 0.15
C LEU A 219 3.74 10.28 -0.59
N GLY A 220 2.94 11.34 -0.68
CA GLY A 220 3.37 12.59 -1.33
C GLY A 220 4.64 13.20 -0.75
N SER A 221 4.87 13.09 0.56
CA SER A 221 6.14 13.54 1.19
C SER A 221 7.35 12.74 0.70
N ASN A 222 7.17 11.44 0.47
CA ASN A 222 8.24 10.55 0.01
C ASN A 222 8.47 10.73 -1.50
N ALA A 223 7.41 10.96 -2.26
CA ALA A 223 7.49 11.33 -3.68
C ALA A 223 8.26 12.66 -3.88
N GLU A 224 7.96 13.67 -3.07
CA GLU A 224 8.63 14.98 -3.08
C GLU A 224 10.12 14.85 -2.68
N GLN A 225 10.44 13.96 -1.73
CA GLN A 225 11.82 13.72 -1.29
C GLN A 225 12.64 12.84 -2.27
N TYR A 226 12.02 11.88 -2.96
CA TYR A 226 12.69 10.91 -3.83
C TYR A 226 12.08 10.87 -5.25
N PRO A 227 12.07 12.00 -5.99
CA PRO A 227 11.42 12.07 -7.30
C PRO A 227 12.04 11.13 -8.35
N GLY A 228 13.33 10.79 -8.21
CA GLY A 228 13.98 9.79 -9.05
C GLY A 228 13.39 8.37 -8.92
N LEU A 229 12.87 8.01 -7.74
CA LEU A 229 12.21 6.71 -7.53
C LEU A 229 10.80 6.71 -8.13
N ILE A 230 10.08 7.83 -8.05
CA ILE A 230 8.79 8.01 -8.74
C ILE A 230 8.94 7.87 -10.25
N LYS A 231 9.98 8.48 -10.83
CA LYS A 231 10.34 8.29 -12.25
C LYS A 231 10.66 6.84 -12.56
N ARG A 232 11.53 6.20 -11.76
CA ARG A 232 11.90 4.77 -11.94
C ARG A 232 10.67 3.85 -11.93
N ILE A 233 9.76 4.00 -10.96
CA ILE A 233 8.49 3.26 -10.89
C ILE A 233 7.68 3.44 -12.20
N TYR A 234 7.53 4.68 -12.67
CA TYR A 234 6.75 4.98 -13.87
C TYR A 234 7.42 4.50 -15.16
N GLU A 235 8.72 4.71 -15.33
CA GLU A 235 9.52 4.35 -16.50
C GLU A 235 9.66 2.83 -16.66
N GLU A 236 9.78 2.08 -15.56
CA GLU A 236 9.79 0.61 -15.57
C GLU A 236 8.39 -0.02 -15.76
N GLY A 237 7.34 0.79 -15.96
CA GLY A 237 6.01 0.31 -16.32
C GLY A 237 5.12 -0.11 -15.15
N HIS A 238 5.40 0.35 -13.92
CA HIS A 238 4.58 0.06 -12.74
C HIS A 238 3.45 1.09 -12.56
N GLY A 239 2.36 0.70 -11.89
CA GLY A 239 1.29 1.62 -11.53
C GLY A 239 1.69 2.51 -10.35
N ILE A 240 1.12 3.72 -10.29
CA ILE A 240 1.24 4.66 -9.18
C ILE A 240 -0.16 5.04 -8.71
N GLY A 241 -0.42 4.82 -7.42
CA GLY A 241 -1.58 5.31 -6.70
C GLY A 241 -1.18 6.29 -5.59
N ASN A 242 -2.15 7.03 -5.08
CA ASN A 242 -1.97 8.06 -4.07
C ASN A 242 -2.33 7.52 -2.66
N HIS A 243 -1.42 7.62 -1.69
CA HIS A 243 -1.62 7.12 -0.32
C HIS A 243 -1.71 8.24 0.73
N SER A 244 -2.27 9.41 0.37
CA SER A 244 -2.16 10.67 1.11
C SER A 244 -0.75 11.29 1.02
N TYR A 245 -0.56 12.46 1.63
CA TYR A 245 0.72 13.16 1.59
C TYR A 245 1.61 12.79 2.78
N SER A 246 1.03 12.60 3.98
CA SER A 246 1.78 12.52 5.24
C SER A 246 1.58 11.25 6.07
N HIS A 247 0.57 10.43 5.75
CA HIS A 247 0.17 9.28 6.56
C HIS A 247 -0.25 9.60 8.02
N VAL A 248 -0.45 10.87 8.40
CA VAL A 248 -0.76 11.23 9.80
C VAL A 248 -2.26 11.04 10.11
N PHE A 249 -2.64 9.84 10.55
CA PHE A 249 -4.03 9.43 10.87
C PHE A 249 -4.85 10.48 11.64
N ARG A 250 -4.28 11.09 12.69
CA ARG A 250 -4.95 12.11 13.53
C ARG A 250 -5.25 13.42 12.78
N ARG A 251 -4.51 13.73 11.71
CA ARG A 251 -4.73 14.89 10.84
C ARG A 251 -5.72 14.55 9.73
N ILE A 252 -5.40 13.52 8.94
CA ILE A 252 -6.14 13.17 7.72
C ILE A 252 -7.58 12.79 8.03
N TYR A 253 -7.83 12.07 9.14
CA TYR A 253 -9.17 11.59 9.49
C TYR A 253 -9.93 12.45 10.51
N LYS A 254 -9.47 13.70 10.75
CA LYS A 254 -10.21 14.66 11.58
C LYS A 254 -11.43 15.24 10.83
N LYS A 255 -11.33 15.44 9.52
CA LYS A 255 -12.37 15.96 8.62
C LYS A 255 -12.15 15.45 7.21
N THR A 256 -13.20 15.38 6.40
CA THR A 256 -13.14 14.96 4.98
C THR A 256 -12.21 15.85 4.17
N GLU A 257 -12.26 17.16 4.38
CA GLU A 257 -11.47 18.16 3.66
C GLU A 257 -9.97 18.00 3.93
N ASN A 258 -9.59 17.58 5.15
CA ASN A 258 -8.19 17.29 5.47
C ASN A 258 -7.63 16.14 4.63
N TYR A 259 -8.44 15.10 4.38
CA TYR A 259 -8.01 13.98 3.56
C TYR A 259 -7.93 14.36 2.08
N LEU A 260 -8.92 15.09 1.56
CA LEU A 260 -8.89 15.60 0.18
C LEU A 260 -7.67 16.51 -0.06
N ASN A 261 -7.35 17.42 0.86
CA ASN A 261 -6.15 18.26 0.79
C ASN A 261 -4.84 17.44 0.76
N GLU A 262 -4.79 16.27 1.39
CA GLU A 262 -3.63 15.38 1.32
C GLU A 262 -3.55 14.70 -0.06
N LEU A 263 -4.68 14.25 -0.61
CA LEU A 263 -4.74 13.65 -1.94
C LEU A 263 -4.34 14.67 -3.02
N ASP A 264 -4.89 15.88 -3.00
CA ASP A 264 -4.58 16.96 -3.93
C ASP A 264 -3.11 17.38 -3.86
N ARG A 265 -2.52 17.41 -2.65
CA ARG A 265 -1.09 17.71 -2.50
C ARG A 265 -0.22 16.61 -3.10
N THR A 266 -0.52 15.34 -2.84
CA THR A 266 0.21 14.22 -3.47
C THR A 266 0.03 14.21 -4.98
N LYS A 267 -1.18 14.45 -5.50
CA LYS A 267 -1.42 14.57 -6.95
C LYS A 267 -0.54 15.64 -7.58
N LYS A 268 -0.48 16.84 -7.00
CA LYS A 268 0.38 17.95 -7.49
C LYS A 268 1.87 17.60 -7.47
N VAL A 269 2.34 16.86 -6.46
CA VAL A 269 3.73 16.35 -6.41
C VAL A 269 3.98 15.31 -7.52
N LEU A 270 3.06 14.36 -7.75
CA LEU A 270 3.21 13.38 -8.81
C LEU A 270 3.20 14.03 -10.21
N GLN A 271 2.30 15.01 -10.41
CA GLN A 271 2.23 15.80 -11.64
C GLN A 271 3.49 16.62 -11.90
N SER A 272 4.10 17.24 -10.88
CA SER A 272 5.37 17.98 -11.07
C SER A 272 6.57 17.09 -11.38
N ILE A 273 6.49 15.78 -11.11
CA ILE A 273 7.54 14.80 -11.38
C ILE A 273 7.35 14.10 -12.74
N LEU A 274 6.10 13.80 -13.13
CA LEU A 274 5.75 12.92 -14.25
C LEU A 274 4.95 13.58 -15.38
N GLY A 275 4.51 14.83 -15.21
CA GLY A 275 3.65 15.56 -16.15
C GLY A 275 2.27 15.86 -15.56
N ASP A 276 1.77 17.06 -15.83
CA ASP A 276 0.47 17.59 -15.38
C ASP A 276 -0.73 17.02 -16.15
N ASP A 277 -0.47 16.45 -17.33
CA ASP A 277 -1.40 15.64 -18.13
C ASP A 277 -1.95 14.41 -17.38
N LYS A 278 -1.23 13.88 -16.39
CA LYS A 278 -1.58 12.62 -15.72
C LYS A 278 -2.60 12.83 -14.59
N PRO A 279 -3.64 11.98 -14.50
CA PRO A 279 -4.78 12.24 -13.62
C PRO A 279 -4.51 11.91 -12.15
N PHE A 280 -3.71 10.88 -11.85
CA PHE A 280 -3.41 10.35 -10.50
C PHE A 280 -4.63 10.23 -9.57
N ILE A 281 -5.75 9.74 -10.12
CA ILE A 281 -7.04 9.65 -9.43
C ILE A 281 -7.21 8.38 -8.58
N LEU A 282 -6.39 7.34 -8.79
CA LEU A 282 -6.44 6.13 -7.98
C LEU A 282 -5.81 6.36 -6.61
N THR A 283 -6.57 6.12 -5.55
CA THR A 283 -6.13 6.29 -4.15
C THR A 283 -6.25 5.00 -3.34
N ARG A 284 -5.45 4.90 -2.29
CA ARG A 284 -5.69 3.93 -1.21
C ARG A 284 -5.68 4.67 0.12
N PHE A 285 -6.64 4.32 0.98
CA PHE A 285 -6.78 4.92 2.29
C PHE A 285 -5.69 4.44 3.24
N PRO A 286 -4.98 5.34 3.95
CA PRO A 286 -4.16 5.00 5.11
C PRO A 286 -4.90 4.11 6.12
N GLY A 287 -4.47 2.86 6.26
CA GLY A 287 -5.13 1.85 7.10
C GLY A 287 -6.49 1.34 6.59
N GLY A 288 -6.78 1.54 5.30
CA GLY A 288 -7.96 1.03 4.60
C GLY A 288 -9.23 1.88 4.74
N SER A 289 -10.12 1.73 3.76
CA SER A 289 -11.38 2.46 3.63
C SER A 289 -12.52 1.86 4.46
N PHE A 290 -12.26 0.84 5.28
CA PHE A 290 -13.28 -0.02 5.89
C PHE A 290 -14.21 0.65 6.93
N GLY A 291 -15.41 0.09 7.05
CA GLY A 291 -16.34 0.38 8.14
C GLY A 291 -17.12 1.71 8.04
N LYS A 292 -17.95 1.97 9.06
CA LYS A 292 -18.87 3.14 9.08
C LYS A 292 -18.13 4.47 9.23
N LYS A 293 -17.06 4.53 10.04
CA LYS A 293 -16.27 5.77 10.26
C LYS A 293 -15.60 6.31 8.98
N ARG A 294 -15.36 5.46 7.99
CA ARG A 294 -14.79 5.83 6.68
C ARG A 294 -15.84 6.16 5.61
N ALA A 295 -17.11 5.86 5.84
CA ALA A 295 -18.19 6.12 4.87
C ALA A 295 -18.27 7.57 4.36
N PRO A 296 -18.21 8.62 5.20
CA PRO A 296 -18.21 10.00 4.70
C PRO A 296 -16.97 10.32 3.86
N PHE A 297 -15.81 9.73 4.18
CA PHE A 297 -14.58 9.90 3.42
C PHE A 297 -14.64 9.22 2.05
N ARG A 298 -15.16 7.99 1.94
CA ARG A 298 -15.37 7.32 0.64
C ARG A 298 -16.28 8.15 -0.28
N LYS A 299 -17.37 8.70 0.25
CA LYS A 299 -18.26 9.62 -0.51
C LYS A 299 -17.55 10.91 -0.92
N ALA A 300 -16.73 11.49 -0.03
CA ALA A 300 -15.98 12.71 -0.33
C ALA A 300 -14.90 12.50 -1.41
N VAL A 301 -14.20 11.36 -1.39
CA VAL A 301 -13.22 10.94 -2.40
C VAL A 301 -13.86 10.84 -3.77
N ASN A 302 -14.94 10.07 -3.92
CA ASN A 302 -15.67 9.97 -5.19
C ASN A 302 -16.14 11.34 -5.68
N LYS A 303 -16.79 12.13 -4.82
CA LYS A 303 -17.28 13.47 -5.18
C LYS A 303 -16.15 14.43 -5.61
N ALA A 304 -14.92 14.19 -5.17
CA ALA A 304 -13.75 15.00 -5.51
C ALA A 304 -12.99 14.52 -6.76
N GLY A 305 -13.53 13.58 -7.55
CA GLY A 305 -12.87 13.08 -8.76
C GLY A 305 -11.86 11.95 -8.52
N TYR A 306 -11.82 11.37 -7.32
CA TYR A 306 -10.88 10.31 -6.96
C TYR A 306 -11.57 8.95 -6.83
N LEU A 307 -10.81 7.89 -7.12
CA LEU A 307 -11.20 6.49 -6.94
C LEU A 307 -10.47 5.91 -5.73
N TYR A 308 -11.03 4.88 -5.10
CA TYR A 308 -10.38 4.18 -3.99
C TYR A 308 -10.38 2.66 -4.13
N VAL A 309 -9.30 2.05 -3.63
CA VAL A 309 -9.10 0.60 -3.66
C VAL A 309 -8.43 0.11 -2.37
N ASP A 310 -9.01 -0.91 -1.76
CA ASP A 310 -8.43 -1.62 -0.60
C ASP A 310 -7.63 -2.85 -1.08
N TRP A 311 -7.73 -3.97 -0.37
CA TRP A 311 -7.05 -5.23 -0.66
C TRP A 311 -7.90 -6.43 -0.19
N ASN A 312 -7.62 -7.63 -0.71
CA ASN A 312 -8.29 -8.88 -0.28
C ASN A 312 -7.32 -10.02 0.07
N CYS A 313 -6.01 -9.74 0.05
CA CYS A 313 -4.92 -10.62 0.47
C CYS A 313 -3.79 -9.77 1.09
N ILE A 314 -3.04 -10.34 2.05
CA ILE A 314 -1.94 -9.67 2.75
C ILE A 314 -0.78 -10.65 2.97
N ASN A 315 0.46 -10.16 2.90
CA ASN A 315 1.62 -10.91 3.39
C ASN A 315 1.80 -10.81 4.92
N GLY A 316 1.08 -9.93 5.60
CA GLY A 316 1.19 -9.72 7.05
C GLY A 316 2.36 -8.84 7.51
N ASP A 317 3.08 -8.17 6.60
CA ASP A 317 4.27 -7.36 6.96
C ASP A 317 3.98 -6.12 7.84
N ALA A 318 2.70 -5.82 8.07
CA ALA A 318 2.20 -4.74 8.93
C ALA A 318 1.24 -5.23 10.05
N GLU A 319 1.08 -6.55 10.23
CA GLU A 319 0.22 -7.10 11.30
C GLU A 319 0.90 -7.07 12.69
N GLU A 320 2.23 -6.97 12.73
CA GLU A 320 3.05 -7.01 13.94
C GLU A 320 3.98 -5.80 14.03
N VAL A 321 4.21 -5.30 15.26
CA VAL A 321 5.11 -4.14 15.50
C VAL A 321 6.57 -4.49 15.17
N LYS A 322 6.96 -5.76 15.35
CA LYS A 322 8.30 -6.26 15.02
C LYS A 322 8.27 -6.96 13.66
N PRO A 323 9.24 -6.68 12.76
CA PRO A 323 9.39 -7.42 11.51
C PRO A 323 9.39 -8.94 11.74
N GLN A 324 8.55 -9.64 10.98
CA GLN A 324 8.45 -11.10 11.04
C GLN A 324 9.38 -11.73 9.99
N PRO A 325 9.92 -12.94 10.23
CA PRO A 325 10.76 -13.62 9.25
C PRO A 325 10.06 -13.84 7.90
N PRO A 326 10.77 -13.79 6.76
CA PRO A 326 10.18 -13.91 5.42
C PRO A 326 9.26 -15.12 5.25
N ALA A 327 9.67 -16.29 5.76
CA ALA A 327 8.86 -17.51 5.72
C ALA A 327 7.48 -17.37 6.39
N LYS A 328 7.35 -16.53 7.45
CA LYS A 328 6.04 -16.21 8.03
C LYS A 328 5.21 -15.34 7.11
N LEU A 329 5.82 -14.37 6.42
CA LEU A 329 5.10 -13.50 5.47
C LEU A 329 4.58 -14.31 4.28
N VAL A 330 5.42 -15.19 3.72
CA VAL A 330 4.99 -16.09 2.63
C VAL A 330 3.89 -17.05 3.11
N LYS A 331 3.98 -17.59 4.34
CA LYS A 331 2.90 -18.40 4.90
C LYS A 331 1.61 -17.58 5.04
N ARG A 332 1.67 -16.38 5.59
CA ARG A 332 0.50 -15.51 5.80
C ARG A 332 -0.13 -15.09 4.48
N PHE A 333 0.67 -14.81 3.45
CA PHE A 333 0.21 -14.65 2.08
C PHE A 333 -0.55 -15.89 1.58
N LYS A 334 0.03 -17.09 1.69
CA LYS A 334 -0.61 -18.36 1.29
C LYS A 334 -1.91 -18.64 2.07
N ASP A 335 -1.96 -18.31 3.36
CA ASP A 335 -3.15 -18.42 4.19
C ASP A 335 -4.27 -17.44 3.76
N THR A 336 -3.93 -16.21 3.37
CA THR A 336 -4.92 -15.17 3.06
C THR A 336 -5.34 -15.12 1.59
N ILE A 337 -4.53 -15.59 0.64
CA ILE A 337 -4.95 -15.73 -0.77
C ILE A 337 -6.04 -16.81 -0.89
N GLY A 338 -5.80 -17.99 -0.32
CA GLY A 338 -6.72 -19.13 -0.36
C GLY A 338 -7.02 -19.57 -1.79
N SER A 339 -8.31 -19.66 -2.14
CA SER A 339 -8.82 -20.10 -3.44
C SER A 339 -9.37 -18.97 -4.33
N LYS A 340 -9.09 -17.70 -4.01
CA LYS A 340 -9.58 -16.53 -4.79
C LYS A 340 -9.00 -16.57 -6.21
N SER A 341 -9.82 -16.32 -7.23
CA SER A 341 -9.30 -16.12 -8.59
C SER A 341 -8.83 -14.69 -8.86
N SER A 342 -9.44 -13.67 -8.27
CA SER A 342 -8.96 -12.28 -8.39
C SER A 342 -8.49 -11.70 -7.05
N VAL A 343 -7.25 -11.19 -7.03
CA VAL A 343 -6.49 -10.94 -5.79
C VAL A 343 -5.77 -9.59 -5.83
N VAL A 344 -6.07 -8.71 -4.87
CA VAL A 344 -5.29 -7.50 -4.61
C VAL A 344 -4.46 -7.74 -3.35
N VAL A 345 -3.14 -7.84 -3.51
CA VAL A 345 -2.19 -8.17 -2.44
C VAL A 345 -1.62 -6.89 -1.85
N LEU A 346 -1.89 -6.61 -0.57
CA LEU A 346 -1.21 -5.55 0.17
C LEU A 346 0.13 -6.06 0.74
N MET A 347 1.17 -5.28 0.46
CA MET A 347 2.52 -5.31 1.01
C MET A 347 2.98 -3.85 1.20
N HIS A 348 4.16 -3.60 1.76
CA HIS A 348 4.68 -2.23 1.92
C HIS A 348 6.13 -2.12 1.43
N ASP A 349 6.45 -1.02 0.72
CA ASP A 349 7.82 -0.65 0.33
C ASP A 349 8.43 0.44 1.23
N ALA A 350 7.89 0.55 2.45
CA ALA A 350 8.29 1.48 3.51
C ALA A 350 9.67 1.17 4.14
N PRO A 351 10.27 2.12 4.89
CA PRO A 351 11.44 1.86 5.72
C PRO A 351 11.26 0.67 6.67
N GLY A 352 12.27 -0.19 6.78
CA GLY A 352 12.26 -1.37 7.65
C GLY A 352 11.58 -2.62 7.06
N LYS A 353 11.00 -2.56 5.87
CA LYS A 353 10.31 -3.68 5.20
C LYS A 353 11.26 -4.66 4.48
N THR A 354 12.48 -4.87 4.99
CA THR A 354 13.48 -5.77 4.40
C THR A 354 12.95 -7.20 4.23
N THR A 355 12.18 -7.69 5.20
CA THR A 355 11.60 -9.04 5.14
C THR A 355 10.51 -9.19 4.06
N THR A 356 9.91 -8.08 3.61
CA THR A 356 9.02 -8.05 2.43
C THR A 356 9.82 -8.23 1.15
N VAL A 357 10.98 -7.57 1.03
CA VAL A 357 11.92 -7.75 -0.08
C VAL A 357 12.36 -9.23 -0.16
N GLU A 358 12.74 -9.82 0.97
CA GLU A 358 13.19 -11.22 1.05
C GLU A 358 12.07 -12.24 0.76
N ALA A 359 10.81 -11.92 1.07
CA ALA A 359 9.65 -12.79 0.82
C ALA A 359 9.10 -12.70 -0.61
N LEU A 360 9.30 -11.56 -1.29
CA LEU A 360 8.66 -11.24 -2.56
C LEU A 360 8.94 -12.27 -3.70
N PRO A 361 10.17 -12.78 -3.90
CA PRO A 361 10.43 -13.77 -4.95
C PRO A 361 9.64 -15.07 -4.76
N GLU A 362 9.48 -15.57 -3.53
CA GLU A 362 8.68 -16.79 -3.29
C GLU A 362 7.18 -16.53 -3.49
N ILE A 363 6.69 -15.34 -3.15
CA ILE A 363 5.30 -14.91 -3.40
C ILE A 363 5.02 -14.89 -4.91
N ILE A 364 5.89 -14.26 -5.70
CA ILE A 364 5.74 -14.19 -7.16
C ILE A 364 5.81 -15.59 -7.79
N ARG A 365 6.80 -16.41 -7.42
CA ARG A 365 6.93 -17.80 -7.93
C ARG A 365 5.75 -18.67 -7.55
N TYR A 366 5.20 -18.52 -6.35
CA TYR A 366 3.95 -19.19 -5.97
C TYR A 366 2.80 -18.79 -6.89
N LEU A 367 2.58 -17.49 -7.11
CA LEU A 367 1.54 -16.96 -8.00
C LEU A 367 1.70 -17.49 -9.44
N LYS A 368 2.92 -17.43 -10.00
CA LYS A 368 3.27 -18.05 -11.30
C LYS A 368 2.91 -19.53 -11.34
N SER A 369 3.32 -20.32 -10.33
CA SER A 369 3.01 -21.76 -10.23
C SER A 369 1.51 -22.11 -10.09
N LYS A 370 0.67 -21.10 -9.79
CA LYS A 370 -0.79 -21.24 -9.69
C LYS A 370 -1.52 -20.66 -10.90
N ASN A 371 -0.78 -20.23 -11.92
CA ASN A 371 -1.25 -19.61 -13.17
C ASN A 371 -2.04 -18.31 -12.95
N TYR A 372 -1.58 -17.44 -12.03
CA TYR A 372 -2.11 -16.07 -11.96
C TYR A 372 -1.45 -15.20 -13.03
N ARG A 373 -2.27 -14.43 -13.77
CA ARG A 373 -1.83 -13.31 -14.61
C ARG A 373 -1.60 -12.09 -13.72
N PHE A 374 -0.45 -11.43 -13.88
CA PHE A 374 -0.10 -10.23 -13.13
C PHE A 374 -0.61 -9.00 -13.87
N GLU A 375 -1.37 -8.14 -13.20
CA GLU A 375 -1.97 -6.94 -13.79
C GLU A 375 -1.71 -5.71 -12.91
N LEU A 376 -1.72 -4.54 -13.56
CA LEU A 376 -1.80 -3.26 -12.87
C LEU A 376 -3.24 -2.98 -12.45
N LEU A 377 -3.42 -2.24 -11.36
CA LEU A 377 -4.77 -1.79 -11.00
C LEU A 377 -5.30 -0.83 -12.08
N PRO A 378 -6.59 -0.91 -12.44
CA PRO A 378 -7.23 0.10 -13.28
C PRO A 378 -6.99 1.52 -12.73
N PHE A 379 -6.85 2.50 -13.64
CA PHE A 379 -6.61 3.91 -13.32
C PHE A 379 -5.29 4.23 -12.59
N SER A 380 -4.30 3.32 -12.60
CA SER A 380 -3.00 3.50 -11.93
C SER A 380 -1.85 4.08 -12.78
N ARG A 381 -2.09 4.53 -14.02
CA ARG A 381 -1.02 5.06 -14.92
C ARG A 381 -1.47 6.22 -15.79
#